data_AF-A0A0M9ECI2-F1
#
_entry.id   AF-A0A0M9ECI2-F1
#
_cell.length_a   1.000
_cell.length_b   1.000
_cell.length_c   1.000
_cell.angle_alpha   90.00
_cell.angle_beta   90.00
_cell.angle_gamma   90.00
#
_symmetry.space_group_name_H-M   'P 1'
#
loop_
_entity.id
_entity.type
_entity.pdbx_description
1 polymer ?
#
loop_
_entity_poly.entity_id
_entity_poly.type
_entity_poly.pdbx_seq_one_letter_code
_entity_poly.pdbx_strand_id
1 'polypeptide(L)'
;KAMNSALLKHLHNQYKNYPHWSYQLHADNLAVCVEQKPELGKAPSYSTVQRRMKERGWTKKYSPVNKTKGQILALNRLEKLEVRSFEAEYVNALWHLDFHEGRRVVDVNGQWHTPKVLCILDDRSRLCCHIQWYLDETADTLIHGLCQAFIKRGLPRSLMTDNGSGMVAGETQSGLLKLGIKHERTLPYSPYHYVAHTIM
;
A
#
# COMPACT_ATOMS: atom_id res chain seq x y z
N LYS A 1 11.50 -27.96 -27.57
CA LYS A 1 11.30 -29.20 -26.78
C LYS A 1 10.26 -28.94 -25.72
N ALA A 2 9.17 -29.70 -25.71
CA ALA A 2 8.08 -29.52 -24.75
C ALA A 2 8.56 -29.95 -23.36
N MET A 3 8.39 -29.09 -22.35
CA MET A 3 8.57 -29.45 -20.95
C MET A 3 7.50 -30.48 -20.58
N ASN A 4 7.92 -31.65 -20.07
CA ASN A 4 6.98 -32.70 -19.69
C ASN A 4 6.12 -32.29 -18.49
N SER A 5 5.02 -33.02 -18.26
CA SER A 5 4.05 -32.70 -17.20
C SER A 5 4.65 -32.80 -15.80
N ALA A 6 5.58 -33.72 -15.56
CA ALA A 6 6.27 -33.90 -14.28
C ALA A 6 7.18 -32.70 -13.94
N LEU A 7 7.98 -32.23 -14.89
CA LEU A 7 8.81 -31.02 -14.77
C LEU A 7 7.96 -29.78 -14.55
N LEU A 8 6.83 -29.68 -15.26
CA LEU A 8 5.92 -28.55 -15.08
C LEU A 8 5.31 -28.54 -13.67
N LYS A 9 4.93 -29.70 -13.12
CA LYS A 9 4.47 -29.82 -11.73
C LYS A 9 5.56 -29.44 -10.73
N HIS A 10 6.81 -29.86 -10.97
CA HIS A 10 7.94 -29.46 -10.13
C HIS A 10 8.19 -27.96 -10.17
N LEU A 11 8.21 -27.36 -11.35
CA LEU A 11 8.34 -25.92 -11.52
C LEU A 11 7.20 -25.15 -10.85
N HIS A 12 5.97 -25.67 -10.91
CA HIS A 12 4.83 -25.10 -10.20
C HIS A 12 5.03 -25.10 -8.68
N ASN A 13 5.42 -26.24 -8.11
CA ASN A 13 5.68 -26.36 -6.67
C ASN A 13 6.83 -25.46 -6.22
N GLN A 14 7.89 -25.37 -7.04
CA GLN A 14 9.01 -24.48 -6.80
C GLN A 14 8.57 -23.01 -6.80
N TYR A 15 7.75 -22.59 -7.76
CA TYR A 15 7.21 -21.22 -7.78
C TYR A 15 6.29 -20.94 -6.58
N LYS A 16 5.44 -21.89 -6.19
CA LYS A 16 4.57 -21.75 -5.02
C LYS A 16 5.37 -21.55 -3.73
N ASN A 17 6.46 -22.29 -3.57
CA ASN A 17 7.30 -22.23 -2.37
C ASN A 17 8.25 -21.01 -2.39
N TYR A 18 8.71 -20.62 -3.58
CA TYR A 18 9.72 -19.57 -3.76
C TYR A 18 9.30 -18.53 -4.81
N PRO A 19 8.17 -17.82 -4.62
CA PRO A 19 7.65 -16.88 -5.62
C PRO A 19 8.53 -15.63 -5.81
N HIS A 20 9.50 -15.42 -4.92
CA HIS A 20 10.45 -14.31 -4.93
C HIS A 20 11.71 -14.60 -5.76
N TRP A 21 11.90 -15.82 -6.25
CA TRP A 21 13.04 -16.19 -7.06
C TRP A 21 12.98 -15.57 -8.47
N SER A 22 14.15 -15.34 -9.06
CA SER A 22 14.24 -14.97 -10.47
C SER A 22 13.94 -16.17 -11.36
N TYR A 23 13.57 -15.94 -12.62
CA TYR A 23 13.43 -17.01 -13.61
C TYR A 23 14.72 -17.83 -13.76
N GLN A 24 15.87 -17.18 -13.63
CA GLN A 24 17.18 -17.84 -13.68
C GLN A 24 17.33 -18.82 -12.51
N LEU A 25 17.02 -18.37 -11.29
CA LEU A 25 17.13 -19.21 -10.10
C LEU A 25 16.14 -20.40 -10.12
N HIS A 26 14.95 -20.23 -10.71
CA HIS A 26 14.05 -21.33 -11.00
C HIS A 26 14.66 -22.34 -11.99
N ALA A 27 15.25 -21.85 -13.08
CA ALA A 27 15.86 -22.70 -14.10
C ALA A 27 17.06 -23.48 -13.55
N ASP A 28 17.95 -22.82 -12.80
CA ASP A 28 19.15 -23.44 -12.23
C ASP A 28 18.78 -24.53 -11.22
N ASN A 29 17.87 -24.24 -10.29
CA ASN A 29 17.41 -25.23 -9.31
C ASN A 29 16.60 -26.37 -9.96
N LEU A 30 15.87 -26.09 -11.06
CA LEU A 30 15.17 -27.14 -11.79
C LEU A 30 16.17 -28.07 -12.50
N ALA A 31 17.29 -27.55 -13.01
CA ALA A 31 18.36 -28.36 -13.58
C ALA A 31 18.99 -29.30 -12.52
N VAL A 32 19.30 -28.78 -11.33
CA VAL A 32 19.79 -29.59 -10.20
C VAL A 32 18.78 -30.68 -9.80
N CYS A 33 17.49 -30.37 -9.78
CA CYS A 33 16.45 -31.37 -9.50
C CYS A 33 16.41 -32.49 -10.55
N VAL A 34 16.67 -32.18 -11.82
CA VAL A 34 16.73 -33.18 -12.89
C VAL A 34 17.97 -34.06 -12.77
N GLU A 35 19.10 -33.50 -12.36
CA GLU A 35 20.32 -34.28 -12.08
C GLU A 35 20.12 -35.27 -10.93
N GLN A 36 19.40 -34.85 -9.89
CA GLN A 36 19.09 -35.71 -8.73
C GLN A 36 17.98 -36.74 -9.02
N LYS A 37 17.12 -36.46 -10.00
CA LYS A 37 15.97 -37.30 -10.37
C LYS A 37 15.91 -37.49 -11.88
N PRO A 38 16.70 -38.45 -12.41
CA PRO A 38 16.73 -38.73 -13.85
C PRO A 38 15.36 -39.08 -14.43
N GLU A 39 14.40 -39.55 -13.62
CA GLU A 39 13.02 -39.80 -14.04
C GLU A 39 12.27 -38.56 -14.55
N LEU A 40 12.75 -37.35 -14.21
CA LEU A 40 12.17 -36.09 -14.68
C LEU A 40 12.55 -35.77 -16.13
N GLY A 41 13.49 -36.51 -16.73
CA GLY A 41 13.89 -36.38 -18.13
C GLY A 41 15.05 -35.41 -18.30
N LYS A 42 15.03 -34.58 -19.36
CA LYS A 42 16.10 -33.62 -19.65
C LYS A 42 15.76 -32.23 -19.12
N ALA A 43 16.75 -31.55 -18.56
CA ALA A 43 16.60 -30.19 -18.07
C ALA A 43 16.15 -29.25 -19.22
N PRO A 44 15.08 -28.46 -19.01
CA PRO A 44 14.64 -27.48 -20.01
C PRO A 44 15.62 -26.30 -20.07
N SER A 45 15.69 -25.65 -21.24
CA SER A 45 16.45 -24.41 -21.37
C SER A 45 15.85 -23.30 -20.50
N TYR A 46 16.67 -22.35 -20.07
CA TYR A 46 16.21 -21.12 -19.41
C TYR A 46 15.05 -20.45 -20.15
N SER A 47 15.16 -20.30 -21.48
CA SER A 47 14.10 -19.72 -22.32
C SER A 47 12.77 -20.49 -22.25
N THR A 48 12.83 -21.82 -22.09
CA THR A 48 11.65 -22.65 -21.93
C THR A 48 11.01 -22.44 -20.57
N VAL A 49 11.80 -22.39 -19.49
CA VAL A 49 11.33 -22.09 -18.13
C VAL A 49 10.67 -20.71 -18.10
N GLN A 50 11.38 -19.68 -18.55
CA GLN A 50 10.90 -18.30 -18.57
C GLN A 50 9.58 -18.17 -19.33
N ARG A 51 9.49 -18.74 -20.54
CA ARG A 51 8.26 -18.72 -21.34
C ARG A 51 7.11 -19.41 -20.60
N ARG A 52 7.35 -20.60 -20.04
CA ARG A 52 6.31 -21.39 -19.35
C ARG A 52 5.80 -20.72 -18.08
N MET A 53 6.67 -20.03 -17.35
CA MET A 53 6.29 -19.23 -16.20
C MET A 53 5.46 -17.99 -16.61
N LYS A 54 5.90 -17.26 -17.65
CA LYS A 54 5.16 -16.10 -18.19
C LYS A 54 3.77 -16.48 -18.72
N GLU A 55 3.65 -17.57 -19.48
CA GLU A 55 2.37 -18.11 -19.98
C GLU A 55 1.35 -18.38 -18.85
N ARG A 56 1.83 -18.60 -17.62
CA ARG A 56 1.01 -18.91 -16.44
C ARG A 56 0.90 -17.76 -15.45
N GLY A 57 1.41 -16.58 -15.81
CA GLY A 57 1.42 -15.41 -14.94
C GLY A 57 2.31 -15.56 -13.71
N TRP A 58 3.26 -16.50 -13.70
CA TRP A 58 4.16 -16.73 -12.57
C TRP A 58 5.30 -15.71 -12.55
N THR A 59 4.97 -14.46 -12.24
CA THR A 59 5.93 -13.36 -12.13
C THR A 59 6.61 -13.36 -10.76
N LYS A 60 7.84 -12.83 -10.71
CA LYS A 60 8.57 -12.65 -9.45
C LYS A 60 7.75 -11.74 -8.53
N LYS A 61 7.34 -12.26 -7.38
CA LYS A 61 6.65 -11.50 -6.34
C LYS A 61 7.66 -11.04 -5.30
N TYR A 62 7.86 -9.73 -5.19
CA TYR A 62 8.67 -9.19 -4.11
C TYR A 62 7.94 -9.42 -2.79
N SER A 63 8.62 -10.03 -1.83
CA SER A 63 8.08 -10.31 -0.51
C SER A 63 9.20 -10.09 0.51
N PRO A 64 9.02 -9.20 1.50
CA PRO A 64 10.00 -9.06 2.56
C PRO A 64 10.18 -10.39 3.29
N VAL A 65 11.43 -10.71 3.67
CA VAL A 65 11.81 -11.96 4.36
C VAL A 65 11.13 -12.04 5.73
N ASN A 66 11.01 -10.90 6.43
CA ASN A 66 10.35 -10.77 7.73
C ASN A 66 9.12 -9.88 7.60
N LYS A 67 7.95 -10.47 7.34
CA LYS A 67 6.70 -9.71 7.33
C LYS A 67 6.23 -9.46 8.76
N THR A 68 5.84 -8.23 9.06
CA THR A 68 5.09 -7.96 10.30
C THR A 68 3.72 -8.62 10.24
N LYS A 69 3.10 -8.87 11.41
CA LYS A 69 1.72 -9.43 11.46
C LYS A 69 0.74 -8.61 10.61
N GLY A 70 0.87 -7.28 10.64
CA GLY A 70 0.08 -6.36 9.83
C GLY A 70 0.27 -6.54 8.32
N GLN A 71 1.53 -6.70 7.87
CA GLN A 71 1.83 -6.94 6.44
C GLN A 71 1.28 -8.28 5.94
N ILE A 72 1.28 -9.33 6.78
CA ILE A 72 0.68 -10.63 6.45
C ILE A 72 -0.84 -10.49 6.29
N LEU A 73 -1.50 -9.81 7.23
CA LEU A 73 -2.93 -9.54 7.16
C LEU A 73 -3.32 -8.75 5.91
N ALA A 74 -2.56 -7.70 5.57
CA ALA A 74 -2.79 -6.90 4.39
C ALA A 74 -2.62 -7.70 3.08
N LEU A 75 -1.56 -8.51 2.97
CA LEU A 75 -1.35 -9.38 1.81
C LEU A 75 -2.45 -10.42 1.64
N ASN A 76 -2.86 -11.09 2.72
CA ASN A 76 -3.96 -12.04 2.70
C ASN A 76 -5.29 -11.39 2.28
N ARG A 77 -5.48 -10.11 2.63
CA ARG A 77 -6.68 -9.35 2.24
C ARG A 77 -6.64 -8.99 0.75
N LEU A 78 -5.49 -8.54 0.24
CA LEU A 78 -5.28 -8.25 -1.19
C LEU A 78 -5.44 -9.47 -2.09
N GLU A 79 -4.98 -10.64 -1.65
CA GLU A 79 -5.16 -11.88 -2.43
C GLU A 79 -6.62 -12.33 -2.49
N LYS A 80 -7.43 -11.97 -1.48
CA LYS A 80 -8.83 -12.39 -1.38
C LYS A 80 -9.82 -11.41 -1.96
N LEU A 81 -9.45 -10.14 -2.12
CA LEU A 81 -10.40 -9.08 -2.42
C LEU A 81 -9.87 -8.18 -3.54
N GLU A 82 -10.76 -7.87 -4.49
CA GLU A 82 -10.47 -6.95 -5.58
C GLU A 82 -10.29 -5.53 -5.00
N VAL A 83 -9.16 -4.89 -5.30
CA VAL A 83 -8.92 -3.48 -5.00
C VAL A 83 -9.36 -2.67 -6.20
N ARG A 84 -10.33 -1.76 -5.99
CA ARG A 84 -10.76 -0.80 -7.01
C ARG A 84 -10.30 0.58 -6.64
N SER A 85 -9.96 1.39 -7.64
CA SER A 85 -9.88 2.84 -7.45
C SER A 85 -11.30 3.34 -7.18
N PHE A 86 -11.55 3.80 -5.97
CA PHE A 86 -12.78 4.52 -5.65
C PHE A 86 -12.48 6.00 -5.70
N GLU A 87 -13.47 6.73 -6.17
CA GLU A 87 -13.53 8.18 -6.16
C GLU A 87 -14.89 8.54 -5.60
N ALA A 88 -14.95 9.46 -4.64
CA ALA A 88 -16.21 9.92 -4.08
C ALA A 88 -17.11 10.51 -5.17
N GLU A 89 -18.42 10.28 -5.11
CA GLU A 89 -19.34 10.67 -6.18
C GLU A 89 -19.42 12.19 -6.40
N TYR A 90 -19.28 12.97 -5.31
CA TYR A 90 -19.44 14.43 -5.31
C TYR A 90 -18.21 15.15 -4.77
N VAL A 91 -17.97 16.36 -5.27
CA VAL A 91 -16.97 17.28 -4.70
C VAL A 91 -17.34 17.62 -3.26
N ASN A 92 -16.34 17.75 -2.39
CA ASN A 92 -16.49 18.02 -0.97
C ASN A 92 -17.20 16.90 -0.18
N ALA A 93 -17.42 15.73 -0.80
CA ALA A 93 -17.98 14.57 -0.11
C ALA A 93 -16.95 13.90 0.80
N LEU A 94 -15.72 13.76 0.32
CA LEU A 94 -14.65 13.08 1.05
C LEU A 94 -13.34 13.85 0.88
N TRP A 95 -12.74 14.23 2.00
CA TRP A 95 -11.37 14.74 2.04
C TRP A 95 -10.41 13.67 2.56
N HIS A 96 -9.21 13.68 2.02
CA HIS A 96 -8.06 12.93 2.51
C HIS A 96 -7.04 13.90 3.08
N LEU A 97 -6.26 13.44 4.04
CA LEU A 97 -5.07 14.15 4.45
C LEU A 97 -3.92 13.21 4.77
N ASP A 98 -2.71 13.74 4.67
CA ASP A 98 -1.49 13.02 4.96
C ASP A 98 -0.37 13.98 5.41
N PHE A 99 0.52 13.48 6.27
CA PHE A 99 1.74 14.16 6.66
C PHE A 99 2.93 13.54 5.91
N HIS A 100 3.73 14.39 5.27
CA HIS A 100 4.95 13.95 4.59
C HIS A 100 6.17 14.58 5.23
N GLU A 101 7.18 13.76 5.51
CA GLU A 101 8.48 14.25 5.98
C GLU A 101 9.26 14.93 4.84
N GLY A 102 9.68 16.17 5.09
CA GLY A 102 10.54 16.93 4.22
C GLY A 102 12.02 16.62 4.43
N ARG A 103 12.85 17.27 3.62
CA ARG A 103 14.30 17.28 3.86
C ARG A 103 14.63 18.13 5.08
N ARG A 104 15.72 17.78 5.76
CA ARG A 104 16.20 18.56 6.90
C ARG A 104 16.53 19.99 6.49
N VAL A 105 16.09 20.95 7.30
CA VAL A 105 16.35 22.39 7.12
C VAL A 105 16.97 22.96 8.38
N VAL A 106 17.67 24.08 8.23
CA VAL A 106 18.27 24.83 9.34
C VAL A 106 17.46 26.09 9.55
N ASP A 107 17.08 26.39 10.79
CA ASP A 107 16.43 27.64 11.13
C ASP A 107 17.43 28.80 11.30
N VAL A 108 16.90 29.99 11.59
CA VAL A 108 17.73 31.20 11.78
C VAL A 108 18.69 31.13 12.97
N ASN A 109 18.46 30.20 13.91
CA ASN A 109 19.30 29.98 15.08
C ASN A 109 20.35 28.86 14.86
N GLY A 110 20.41 28.29 13.66
CA GLY A 110 21.31 27.18 13.36
C GLY A 110 20.80 25.81 13.82
N GLN A 111 19.54 25.71 14.27
CA GLN A 111 18.98 24.42 14.69
C GLN A 111 18.44 23.64 13.48
N TRP A 112 18.76 22.36 13.46
CA TRP A 112 18.30 21.45 12.43
C TRP A 112 16.91 20.89 12.75
N HIS A 113 16.01 20.95 11.77
CA HIS A 113 14.65 20.42 11.85
C HIS A 113 14.38 19.44 10.72
N THR A 114 13.49 18.48 10.96
CA THR A 114 12.87 17.65 9.90
C THR A 114 11.41 18.09 9.76
N PRO A 115 11.12 19.07 8.88
CA PRO A 115 9.79 19.63 8.79
C PRO A 115 8.83 18.61 8.17
N LYS A 116 7.56 18.67 8.56
CA LYS A 116 6.48 17.84 8.04
C LYS A 116 5.49 18.72 7.30
N VAL A 117 5.10 18.32 6.10
CA VAL A 117 4.02 18.99 5.36
C VAL A 117 2.72 18.25 5.56
N LEU A 118 1.71 18.95 6.08
CA LEU A 118 0.33 18.49 6.05
C LEU A 118 -0.28 18.87 4.70
N CYS A 119 -0.86 17.90 4.01
CA CYS A 119 -1.63 18.14 2.80
C CYS A 119 -3.05 17.60 2.99
N ILE A 120 -4.06 18.41 2.65
CA ILE A 120 -5.49 18.05 2.71
C ILE A 120 -6.07 18.21 1.30
N LEU A 121 -6.61 17.13 0.75
CA LEU A 121 -7.11 17.03 -0.62
C LEU A 121 -8.56 16.58 -0.65
N ASP A 122 -9.34 17.18 -1.54
CA ASP A 122 -10.65 16.64 -1.93
C ASP A 122 -10.47 15.44 -2.87
N ASP A 123 -11.13 14.32 -2.57
CA ASP A 123 -10.96 13.08 -3.33
C ASP A 123 -11.43 13.21 -4.78
N ARG A 124 -12.60 13.82 -4.99
CA ARG A 124 -13.24 13.87 -6.30
C ARG A 124 -12.59 14.89 -7.25
N SER A 125 -12.39 16.11 -6.78
CA SER A 125 -11.83 17.19 -7.61
C SER A 125 -10.31 17.21 -7.64
N ARG A 126 -9.64 16.47 -6.74
CA ARG A 126 -8.18 16.56 -6.48
C ARG A 126 -7.72 17.96 -6.07
N LEU A 127 -8.64 18.82 -5.64
CA LEU A 127 -8.32 20.15 -5.14
C LEU A 127 -7.54 20.05 -3.83
N CYS A 128 -6.41 20.75 -3.76
CA CYS A 128 -5.71 20.99 -2.50
C CYS A 128 -6.51 21.99 -1.66
N CYS A 129 -7.18 21.47 -0.64
CA CYS A 129 -7.96 22.27 0.31
C CYS A 129 -7.02 23.09 1.19
N HIS A 130 -5.92 22.49 1.63
CA HIS A 130 -4.86 23.17 2.35
C HIS A 130 -3.54 22.39 2.29
N ILE A 131 -2.42 23.11 2.25
CA ILE A 131 -1.08 22.59 2.43
C ILE A 131 -0.28 23.55 3.31
N GLN A 132 0.43 23.03 4.30
CA GLN A 132 1.27 23.83 5.20
C GLN A 132 2.40 23.01 5.81
N TRP A 133 3.56 23.65 6.01
CA TRP A 133 4.71 23.10 6.72
C TRP A 133 4.60 23.33 8.23
N TYR A 134 4.97 22.31 8.98
CA TYR A 134 5.06 22.30 10.44
C TYR A 134 6.37 21.67 10.88
N LEU A 135 6.77 21.91 12.13
CA LEU A 135 7.96 21.32 12.72
C LEU A 135 7.66 20.04 13.51
N ASP A 136 6.38 19.73 13.73
CA ASP A 136 5.91 18.55 14.44
C ASP A 136 4.67 17.94 13.77
N GLU A 137 4.25 16.78 14.28
CA GLU A 137 2.99 16.12 13.93
C GLU A 137 2.24 15.81 15.22
N THR A 138 1.50 16.80 15.69
CA THR A 138 0.67 16.72 16.89
C THR A 138 -0.82 16.89 16.54
N ALA A 139 -1.70 16.58 17.50
CA ALA A 139 -3.13 16.84 17.35
C ALA A 139 -3.41 18.34 17.13
N ASP A 140 -2.71 19.22 17.84
CA ASP A 140 -2.86 20.67 17.70
C ASP A 140 -2.49 21.15 16.29
N THR A 141 -1.37 20.66 15.77
CA THR A 141 -0.92 20.97 14.41
C THR A 141 -1.93 20.48 13.36
N LEU A 142 -2.46 19.27 13.53
CA LEU A 142 -3.50 18.73 12.67
C LEU A 142 -4.78 19.57 12.73
N ILE A 143 -5.27 19.88 13.93
CA ILE A 143 -6.49 20.66 14.16
C ILE A 143 -6.33 22.05 13.54
N HIS A 144 -5.18 22.69 13.73
CA HIS A 144 -4.87 23.96 13.10
C HIS A 144 -4.97 23.85 11.58
N GLY A 145 -4.33 22.86 10.96
CA GLY A 145 -4.39 22.65 9.50
C GLY A 145 -5.81 22.35 8.98
N LEU A 146 -6.59 21.56 9.72
CA LEU A 146 -8.00 21.29 9.41
C LEU A 146 -8.83 22.57 9.47
N CYS A 147 -8.69 23.38 10.52
CA CYS A 147 -9.35 24.67 10.63
C CYS A 147 -9.02 25.59 9.45
N GLN A 148 -7.74 25.65 9.03
CA GLN A 148 -7.33 26.42 7.86
C GLN A 148 -8.01 25.93 6.57
N ALA A 149 -8.13 24.62 6.39
CA ALA A 149 -8.83 24.04 5.24
C ALA A 149 -10.32 24.37 5.26
N PHE A 150 -10.96 24.22 6.42
CA PHE A 150 -12.39 24.49 6.61
C PHE A 150 -12.74 25.95 6.35
N ILE A 151 -11.93 26.89 6.83
CA ILE A 151 -12.13 28.32 6.57
C ILE A 151 -12.05 28.63 5.06
N LYS A 152 -11.15 27.96 4.33
CA LYS A 152 -10.94 28.20 2.90
C LYS A 152 -11.99 27.55 2.00
N ARG A 153 -12.52 26.38 2.40
CA ARG A 153 -13.27 25.49 1.50
C ARG A 153 -14.62 25.01 2.06
N GLY A 154 -14.97 25.39 3.29
CA GLY A 154 -16.13 24.86 3.99
C GLY A 154 -15.86 23.49 4.63
N LEU A 155 -16.90 22.89 5.21
CA LEU A 155 -16.80 21.58 5.86
C LEU A 155 -17.10 20.46 4.84
N PRO A 156 -16.26 19.41 4.77
CA PRO A 156 -16.58 18.22 3.98
C PRO A 156 -17.63 17.36 4.68
N ARG A 157 -18.26 16.45 3.93
CA ARG A 157 -19.16 15.44 4.53
C ARG A 157 -18.40 14.39 5.34
N SER A 158 -17.27 13.91 4.82
CA SER A 158 -16.38 12.99 5.54
C SER A 158 -14.91 13.37 5.37
N LEU A 159 -14.13 12.96 6.36
CA LEU A 159 -12.68 13.06 6.36
C LEU A 159 -12.11 11.66 6.56
N MET A 160 -11.23 11.23 5.65
CA MET A 160 -10.49 9.99 5.79
C MET A 160 -9.03 10.26 6.14
N THR A 161 -8.57 9.66 7.24
CA THR A 161 -7.19 9.78 7.71
C THR A 161 -6.60 8.39 7.97
N ASP A 162 -5.30 8.32 8.18
CA ASP A 162 -4.70 7.15 8.78
C ASP A 162 -4.88 7.12 10.31
N ASN A 163 -4.18 6.19 10.96
CA ASN A 163 -4.19 6.04 12.43
C ASN A 163 -3.04 6.79 13.10
N GLY A 164 -2.54 7.89 12.49
CA GLY A 164 -1.57 8.77 13.13
C GLY A 164 -2.05 9.27 14.49
N SER A 165 -1.13 9.53 15.41
CA SER A 165 -1.45 9.91 16.81
C SER A 165 -2.35 11.14 16.89
N GLY A 166 -2.10 12.16 16.07
CA GLY A 166 -2.96 13.35 15.98
C GLY A 166 -4.37 13.04 15.45
N MET A 167 -4.50 12.03 14.58
CA MET A 167 -5.77 11.62 13.98
C MET A 167 -6.67 10.90 14.98
N VAL A 168 -6.06 10.11 15.87
CA VAL A 168 -6.79 9.31 16.87
C VAL A 168 -7.01 10.05 18.19
N ALA A 169 -6.45 11.25 18.35
CA ALA A 169 -6.62 12.07 19.53
C ALA A 169 -8.10 12.40 19.78
N GLY A 170 -8.48 12.42 21.06
CA GLY A 170 -9.86 12.62 21.48
C GLY A 170 -10.40 13.99 21.08
N GLU A 171 -9.55 15.03 21.11
CA GLU A 171 -9.90 16.38 20.67
C GLU A 171 -10.25 16.41 19.19
N THR A 172 -9.44 15.76 18.34
CA THR A 172 -9.67 15.67 16.89
C THR A 172 -10.99 14.97 16.59
N GLN A 173 -11.20 13.78 17.17
CA GLN A 173 -12.42 13.00 16.93
C GLN A 173 -13.67 13.73 17.42
N SER A 174 -13.61 14.31 18.62
CA SER A 174 -14.72 15.05 19.20
C SER A 174 -15.05 16.32 18.41
N GLY A 175 -14.01 17.03 17.92
CA GLY A 175 -14.16 18.22 17.08
C GLY A 175 -14.84 17.90 15.75
N LEU A 176 -14.36 16.88 15.04
CA LEU A 176 -14.96 16.45 13.77
C LEU A 176 -16.42 16.01 13.95
N LEU A 177 -16.71 15.23 14.99
CA LEU A 177 -18.07 14.79 15.29
C LEU A 177 -19.01 15.98 15.58
N LYS A 178 -18.57 16.95 16.38
CA LYS A 178 -19.36 18.17 16.67
C LYS A 178 -19.63 19.02 15.43
N LEU A 179 -18.70 19.02 14.47
CA LEU A 179 -18.86 19.69 13.18
C LEU A 179 -19.72 18.88 12.19
N GLY A 180 -20.20 17.70 12.57
CA GLY A 180 -21.00 16.82 11.71
C GLY A 180 -20.18 16.13 10.62
N ILE A 181 -18.85 16.11 10.74
CA ILE A 181 -17.95 15.49 9.77
C ILE A 181 -17.75 14.02 10.17
N LYS A 182 -18.07 13.09 9.26
CA LYS A 182 -17.81 11.67 9.49
C LYS A 182 -16.31 11.40 9.38
N HIS A 183 -15.68 10.98 10.48
CA HIS A 183 -14.27 10.59 10.49
C HIS A 183 -14.10 9.11 10.17
N GLU A 184 -13.53 8.82 9.01
CA GLU A 184 -13.20 7.47 8.54
C GLU A 184 -11.69 7.25 8.68
N ARG A 185 -11.27 6.05 9.11
CA ARG A 185 -9.85 5.74 9.31
C ARG A 185 -9.41 4.59 8.43
N THR A 186 -8.17 4.67 7.95
CA THR A 186 -7.53 3.56 7.23
C THR A 186 -7.54 2.30 8.09
N LEU A 187 -7.69 1.14 7.43
CA LEU A 187 -7.41 -0.12 8.11
C LEU A 187 -5.92 -0.18 8.45
N PRO A 188 -5.54 -0.57 9.68
CA PRO A 188 -4.14 -0.69 10.07
C PRO A 188 -3.36 -1.55 9.06
N TYR A 189 -2.22 -1.04 8.60
CA TYR A 189 -1.28 -1.74 7.71
C TYR A 189 -1.80 -2.07 6.30
N SER A 190 -2.90 -1.47 5.85
CA SER A 190 -3.40 -1.61 4.47
C SER A 190 -3.24 -0.30 3.69
N PRO A 191 -2.26 -0.17 2.78
CA PRO A 191 -2.13 1.02 1.93
C PRO A 191 -3.27 1.12 0.89
N TYR A 192 -4.08 0.06 0.74
CA TYR A 192 -5.22 0.01 -0.17
C TYR A 192 -6.51 0.16 0.63
N HIS A 193 -7.28 1.19 0.28
CA HIS A 193 -8.48 1.61 1.02
C HIS A 193 -9.77 0.93 0.57
N TYR A 194 -9.96 0.78 -0.74
CA TYR A 194 -11.24 0.33 -1.29
C TYR A 194 -11.16 -1.13 -1.64
N VAL A 195 -11.52 -1.91 -0.65
CA VAL A 195 -11.74 -3.32 -0.78
C VAL A 195 -13.24 -3.48 -0.98
N ALA A 196 -13.67 -3.89 -2.17
CA ALA A 196 -15.10 -4.02 -2.47
C ALA A 196 -15.75 -4.90 -1.39
N HIS A 197 -16.62 -4.31 -0.57
CA HIS A 197 -17.52 -5.12 0.24
C HIS A 197 -18.49 -5.76 -0.76
N THR A 198 -18.60 -7.09 -0.71
CA THR A 198 -19.71 -7.81 -1.33
C THR A 198 -20.99 -7.14 -0.83
N ILE A 199 -21.64 -6.37 -1.70
CA ILE A 199 -23.03 -5.99 -1.52
C ILE A 199 -23.80 -7.31 -1.62
N MET A 200 -24.24 -7.84 -0.47
CA MET A 200 -25.40 -8.73 -0.42
C MET A 200 -26.64 -7.87 -0.28
#